data_AF-A0A3D0T342-F1
#
_entry.id   AF-A0A3D0T342-F1
#
_cell.length_a   1.000
_cell.length_b   1.000
_cell.length_c   1.000
_cell.angle_alpha   90.00
_cell.angle_beta   90.00
_cell.angle_gamma   90.00
#
_symmetry.space_group_name_H-M   'P 1'
#
loop_
_entity.id
_entity.type
_entity.pdbx_description
1 polymer ?
#
loop_
_entity_poly.entity_id
_entity_poly.type
_entity_poly.pdbx_seq_one_letter_code
_entity_poly.pdbx_strand_id
1 'polypeptide(L)'
;MYSKVKAVIAGLIIGSVGGCATESAPAATGNLSVQQRCESLQSLTAEGVDLAIESAVYVSSVEQLATRERLSAAQQENFAPFCKITGYFEQRTGANGQSYAIGFGLSLPDDWNGRFLFQGGGGLNGVIR
;
A
#
# COMPACT_ATOMS: atom_id res chain seq x y z
N MET A 1 -22.02 -20.28 -56.44
CA MET A 1 -20.98 -20.83 -57.34
C MET A 1 -20.02 -21.65 -56.50
N TYR A 2 -19.81 -22.93 -56.88
CA TYR A 2 -18.73 -23.90 -56.56
C TYR A 2 -17.93 -23.76 -55.25
N SER A 3 -17.57 -24.79 -54.48
CA SER A 3 -17.77 -26.24 -54.50
C SER A 3 -17.12 -26.79 -53.21
N LYS A 4 -17.44 -28.04 -52.88
CA LYS A 4 -17.00 -28.84 -51.74
C LYS A 4 -15.49 -29.11 -51.76
N VAL A 5 -14.87 -29.29 -50.58
CA VAL A 5 -13.87 -30.36 -50.36
C VAL A 5 -14.08 -30.99 -48.99
N LYS A 6 -14.35 -32.30 -48.99
CA LYS A 6 -14.35 -33.18 -47.83
C LYS A 6 -12.91 -33.56 -47.49
N ALA A 7 -12.54 -33.56 -46.23
CA ALA A 7 -11.45 -34.39 -45.72
C ALA A 7 -11.85 -34.93 -44.35
N VAL A 8 -12.28 -36.20 -44.34
CA VAL A 8 -12.41 -37.02 -43.14
C VAL A 8 -11.05 -37.64 -42.91
N ILE A 9 -10.42 -37.36 -41.78
CA ILE A 9 -9.31 -38.15 -41.27
C ILE A 9 -9.73 -38.64 -39.89
N ALA A 10 -10.09 -39.92 -39.85
CA ALA A 10 -10.25 -40.69 -38.63
C ALA A 10 -8.86 -40.99 -38.09
N GLY A 11 -8.51 -40.40 -36.94
CA GLY A 11 -7.29 -40.66 -36.21
C GLY A 11 -7.63 -41.13 -34.80
N LEU A 12 -7.61 -42.44 -34.60
CA LEU A 12 -7.72 -43.12 -33.32
C LEU A 12 -6.50 -42.72 -32.46
N ILE A 13 -6.70 -41.97 -31.37
CA ILE A 13 -5.66 -41.79 -30.34
C ILE A 13 -6.18 -42.25 -28.99
N ILE A 14 -5.36 -43.14 -28.45
CA ILE A 14 -5.42 -43.90 -27.21
C ILE A 14 -5.48 -42.95 -26.00
N GLY A 15 -6.23 -43.37 -24.98
CA GLY A 15 -6.41 -42.61 -23.76
C GLY A 15 -5.12 -42.35 -22.98
N SER A 16 -5.08 -41.20 -22.34
CA SER A 16 -4.36 -40.97 -21.10
C SER A 16 -5.19 -40.00 -20.26
N VAL A 17 -5.57 -40.45 -19.06
CA VAL A 17 -6.08 -39.57 -18.01
C VAL A 17 -4.86 -38.78 -17.50
N GLY A 18 -4.59 -37.64 -18.13
CA GLY A 18 -3.60 -36.68 -17.67
C GLY A 18 -4.31 -35.59 -16.87
N GLY A 19 -4.12 -35.59 -15.55
CA GLY A 19 -4.67 -34.57 -14.66
C GLY A 19 -4.32 -33.16 -15.15
N CYS A 20 -5.32 -32.28 -15.20
CA CYS A 20 -5.13 -30.86 -15.42
C CYS A 20 -4.45 -30.30 -14.15
N ALA A 21 -3.12 -30.30 -14.12
CA ALA A 21 -2.38 -29.53 -13.13
C ALA A 21 -2.59 -28.06 -13.46
N THR A 22 -3.41 -27.38 -12.67
CA THR A 22 -3.39 -25.92 -12.60
C THR A 22 -2.03 -25.55 -11.99
N GLU A 23 -1.05 -25.21 -12.83
CA GLU A 23 0.13 -24.49 -12.37
C GLU A 23 -0.34 -23.12 -11.86
N SER A 24 -0.48 -23.00 -10.54
CA SER A 24 -0.53 -21.70 -9.88
C SER A 24 0.79 -21.01 -10.19
N ALA A 25 0.78 -20.07 -11.13
CA ALA A 25 1.92 -19.21 -11.39
C ALA A 25 2.34 -18.55 -10.05
N PRO A 26 3.64 -18.55 -9.70
CA PRO A 26 4.08 -17.84 -8.51
C PRO A 26 3.73 -16.36 -8.70
N ALA A 27 3.16 -15.74 -7.66
CA ALA A 27 2.93 -14.31 -7.64
C ALA A 27 4.25 -13.63 -8.00
N ALA A 28 4.27 -12.91 -9.13
CA ALA A 28 5.41 -12.13 -9.53
C ALA A 28 5.72 -11.17 -8.37
N THR A 29 6.78 -11.46 -7.61
CA THR A 29 7.36 -10.48 -6.71
C THR A 29 8.10 -9.50 -7.61
N GLY A 30 7.32 -8.67 -8.31
CA GLY A 30 7.84 -7.62 -9.15
C GLY A 30 8.73 -6.73 -8.31
N ASN A 31 9.90 -6.38 -8.85
CA ASN A 31 10.86 -5.52 -8.19
C ASN A 31 10.30 -4.08 -8.18
N LEU A 32 9.31 -3.83 -7.33
CA LEU A 32 8.66 -2.52 -7.20
C LEU A 32 9.67 -1.51 -6.65
N SER A 33 9.67 -0.32 -7.23
CA SER A 33 10.44 0.81 -6.68
C SER A 33 9.97 1.15 -5.26
N VAL A 34 10.80 1.84 -4.48
CA VAL A 34 10.43 2.30 -3.13
C VAL A 34 9.14 3.12 -3.17
N GLN A 35 9.03 4.02 -4.15
CA GLN A 35 7.84 4.82 -4.38
C GLN A 35 6.59 3.97 -4.61
N GLN A 36 6.67 2.98 -5.51
CA GLN A 36 5.55 2.07 -5.80
C GLN A 36 5.13 1.27 -4.57
N ARG A 37 6.09 0.84 -3.73
CA ARG A 37 5.78 0.16 -2.47
C ARG A 37 5.05 1.09 -1.50
N CYS A 38 5.50 2.34 -1.37
CA CYS A 38 4.80 3.33 -0.55
C CYS A 38 3.36 3.55 -1.03
N GLU A 39 3.17 3.82 -2.32
CA GLU A 39 1.85 4.08 -2.91
C GLU A 39 0.92 2.86 -2.79
N SER A 40 1.45 1.64 -2.85
CA SER A 40 0.63 0.42 -2.67
C SER A 40 -0.03 0.32 -1.29
N LEU A 41 0.53 0.98 -0.27
CA LEU A 41 -0.03 1.01 1.09
C LEU A 41 -1.36 1.75 1.16
N GLN A 42 -1.72 2.57 0.17
CA GLN A 42 -3.04 3.21 0.09
C GLN A 42 -4.19 2.19 0.15
N SER A 43 -3.94 0.96 -0.32
CA SER A 43 -4.92 -0.14 -0.35
C SER A 43 -4.78 -1.13 0.82
N LEU A 44 -3.89 -0.85 1.78
CA LEU A 44 -3.65 -1.74 2.90
C LEU A 44 -4.92 -1.89 3.74
N THR A 45 -5.30 -3.14 4.00
CA THR A 45 -6.36 -3.52 4.92
C THR A 45 -5.78 -4.45 5.98
N ALA A 46 -6.40 -4.47 7.16
CA ALA A 46 -6.01 -5.35 8.26
C ALA A 46 -7.25 -6.11 8.74
N GLU A 47 -7.16 -7.43 8.78
CA GLU A 47 -8.27 -8.26 9.22
C GLU A 47 -8.65 -7.94 10.68
N GLY A 48 -9.95 -7.75 10.92
CA GLY A 48 -10.47 -7.43 12.25
C GLY A 48 -10.21 -5.99 12.71
N VAL A 49 -9.64 -5.13 11.87
CA VAL A 49 -9.45 -3.70 12.15
C VAL A 49 -10.17 -2.88 11.08
N ASP A 50 -11.01 -1.94 11.52
CA ASP A 50 -11.57 -0.92 10.65
C ASP A 50 -10.48 0.10 10.29
N LEU A 51 -9.53 -0.32 9.45
CA LEU A 51 -8.40 0.49 9.01
C LEU A 51 -8.73 1.14 7.68
N ALA A 52 -8.58 2.47 7.62
CA ALA A 52 -8.63 3.22 6.40
C ALA A 52 -7.38 4.07 6.24
N ILE A 53 -6.63 3.80 5.17
CA ILE A 53 -5.50 4.63 4.75
C ILE A 53 -6.06 5.79 3.94
N GLU A 54 -5.87 7.01 4.46
CA GLU A 54 -6.28 8.23 3.80
C GLU A 54 -5.24 8.66 2.75
N SER A 55 -3.95 8.59 3.09
CA SER A 55 -2.88 8.89 2.16
C SER A 55 -1.65 8.01 2.39
N ALA A 56 -0.97 7.65 1.31
CA ALA A 56 0.38 7.08 1.32
C ALA A 56 1.23 7.76 0.25
N VAL A 57 2.15 8.65 0.67
CA VAL A 57 2.92 9.51 -0.23
C VAL A 57 4.41 9.34 0.03
N TYR A 58 5.15 9.04 -1.02
CA TYR A 58 6.60 8.96 -0.94
C TYR A 58 7.22 10.37 -0.98
N VAL A 59 7.97 10.72 0.06
CA VAL A 59 8.68 12.00 0.20
C VAL A 59 10.15 11.75 -0.06
N SER A 60 10.60 12.08 -1.27
CA SER A 60 11.96 11.85 -1.75
C SER A 60 12.90 13.02 -1.53
N SER A 61 12.40 14.24 -1.31
CA SER A 61 13.24 15.40 -1.01
C SER A 61 12.61 16.37 -0.02
N VAL A 62 13.47 17.16 0.63
CA VAL A 62 13.06 18.11 1.67
C VAL A 62 12.17 19.24 1.13
N GLU A 63 12.27 19.55 -0.16
CA GLU A 63 11.43 20.52 -0.88
C GLU A 63 9.94 20.15 -0.83
N GLN A 64 9.62 18.86 -0.68
CA GLN A 64 8.25 18.36 -0.62
C GLN A 64 7.60 18.52 0.77
N LEU A 65 8.39 18.89 1.80
CA LEU A 65 7.85 19.11 3.14
C LEU A 65 7.18 20.47 3.27
N ALA A 66 5.89 20.47 3.60
CA ALA A 66 5.15 21.68 3.97
C ALA A 66 5.76 22.42 5.18
N THR A 67 6.57 21.74 5.99
CA THR A 67 7.23 22.29 7.19
C THR A 67 8.73 22.55 7.00
N ARG A 68 9.24 22.54 5.76
CA ARG A 68 10.67 22.73 5.46
C ARG A 68 11.27 23.94 6.17
N GLU A 69 10.55 25.07 6.22
CA GLU A 69 11.02 26.31 6.84
C GLU A 69 11.29 26.20 8.34
N ARG A 70 10.74 25.16 9.00
CA ARG A 70 10.95 24.88 10.43
C ARG A 70 12.20 24.03 10.68
N LEU A 71 12.85 23.54 9.62
CA LEU A 71 14.06 22.74 9.70
C LEU A 71 15.30 23.63 9.63
N SER A 72 16.26 23.37 10.51
CA SER A 72 17.60 23.95 10.41
C SER A 72 18.30 23.52 9.11
N ALA A 73 19.32 24.28 8.69
CA ALA A 73 20.12 23.93 7.50
C ALA A 73 20.69 22.50 7.57
N ALA A 74 21.20 22.08 8.73
CA ALA A 74 21.72 20.74 8.94
C ALA A 74 20.64 19.65 8.78
N GLN A 75 19.41 19.90 9.23
CA GLN A 75 18.30 18.95 9.05
C GLN A 75 17.85 18.86 7.59
N GLN A 76 17.93 19.97 6.84
CA GLN A 76 17.62 19.96 5.41
C GLN A 76 18.69 19.24 4.59
N GLU A 77 19.97 19.44 4.92
CA GLU A 77 21.10 18.78 4.27
C GLU A 77 21.13 17.27 4.54
N ASN A 78 20.77 16.85 5.76
CA ASN A 78 20.73 15.44 6.16
C ASN A 78 19.33 14.83 6.04
N PHE A 79 18.51 15.32 5.11
CA PHE A 79 17.17 14.80 4.89
C PHE A 79 17.22 13.34 4.39
N ALA A 80 16.49 12.46 5.07
CA ALA A 80 16.33 11.07 4.67
C ALA A 80 14.93 10.86 4.05
N PRO A 81 14.83 10.27 2.85
CA PRO A 81 13.54 9.92 2.24
C PRO A 81 12.69 8.97 3.09
N PHE A 82 11.38 9.11 2.98
CA PHE A 82 10.42 8.28 3.72
C PHE A 82 9.06 8.19 3.03
N CYS A 83 8.33 7.12 3.31
CA CYS A 83 6.91 7.00 3.00
C CYS A 83 6.07 7.61 4.13
N LYS A 84 5.30 8.65 3.83
CA LYS A 84 4.34 9.26 4.76
C LYS A 84 2.97 8.64 4.58
N ILE A 85 2.39 8.15 5.67
CA ILE A 85 1.08 7.51 5.69
C ILE A 85 0.19 8.26 6.67
N THR A 86 -1.04 8.58 6.27
CA THR A 86 -2.09 9.06 7.19
C THR A 86 -3.32 8.18 7.05
N GLY A 87 -4.09 8.09 8.12
CA GLY A 87 -5.32 7.33 8.12
C GLY A 87 -6.05 7.40 9.44
N TYR A 88 -7.08 6.57 9.53
CA TYR A 88 -7.92 6.46 10.72
C TYR A 88 -8.36 5.01 10.95
N PHE A 89 -8.67 4.72 12.21
CA PHE A 89 -9.28 3.45 12.62
C PHE A 89 -10.23 3.66 13.81
N GLU A 90 -11.00 2.63 14.18
CA GLU A 90 -11.96 2.68 15.30
C GLU A 90 -13.05 3.75 15.09
N GLN A 91 -13.68 3.76 13.92
CA GLN A 91 -14.78 4.68 13.63
C GLN A 91 -16.02 4.32 14.44
N ARG A 92 -16.69 5.33 15.00
CA ARG A 92 -17.91 5.16 15.80
C ARG A 92 -18.73 6.43 15.89
N THR A 93 -20.02 6.24 16.12
CA THR A 93 -20.94 7.32 16.50
C THR A 93 -20.98 7.43 18.02
N GLY A 94 -20.58 8.57 18.56
CA GLY A 94 -20.65 8.90 19.98
C GLY A 94 -21.94 9.62 20.35
N ALA A 95 -21.93 10.27 21.52
CA ALA A 95 -23.06 11.03 22.03
C ALA A 95 -23.51 12.12 21.04
N ASN A 96 -24.83 12.37 20.99
CA ASN A 96 -25.45 13.35 20.10
C ASN A 96 -25.18 13.11 18.60
N GLY A 97 -24.84 11.89 18.21
CA GLY A 97 -24.61 11.53 16.80
C GLY A 97 -23.24 11.94 16.26
N GLN A 98 -22.31 12.38 17.13
CA GLN A 98 -21.00 12.84 16.69
C GLN A 98 -20.13 11.68 16.19
N SER A 99 -19.49 11.84 15.03
CA SER A 99 -18.55 10.84 14.53
C SER A 99 -17.18 10.98 15.20
N TYR A 100 -16.58 9.85 15.55
CA TYR A 100 -15.25 9.76 16.13
C TYR A 100 -14.45 8.67 15.43
N ALA A 101 -13.15 8.90 15.28
CA ALA A 101 -12.16 7.91 14.89
C ALA A 101 -10.83 8.23 15.56
N ILE A 102 -9.92 7.27 15.60
CA ILE A 102 -8.52 7.48 15.98
C ILE A 102 -7.74 7.75 14.71
N GLY A 103 -7.32 9.00 14.51
CA GLY A 103 -6.42 9.35 13.43
C GLY A 103 -4.97 8.98 13.76
N PHE A 104 -4.18 8.63 12.75
CA PHE A 104 -2.74 8.37 12.89
C PHE A 104 -1.94 8.95 11.71
N GLY A 105 -0.66 9.17 11.97
CA GLY A 105 0.34 9.48 10.96
C GLY A 105 1.58 8.61 11.20
N LEU A 106 2.16 8.07 10.14
CA LEU A 106 3.34 7.21 10.18
C LEU A 106 4.34 7.65 9.11
N SER A 107 5.62 7.75 9.48
CA SER A 107 6.72 7.99 8.54
C SER A 107 7.62 6.76 8.54
N LEU A 108 7.72 6.07 7.42
CA LEU A 108 8.57 4.90 7.21
C LEU A 108 9.81 5.29 6.38
N PRO A 109 10.99 5.43 7.00
CA PRO A 109 12.22 5.78 6.28
C PRO A 109 12.67 4.66 5.35
N ASP A 110 13.35 5.04 4.26
CA ASP A 110 14.00 4.08 3.36
C ASP A 110 15.09 3.28 4.08
N ASP A 111 15.97 3.99 4.79
CA ASP A 111 17.02 3.41 5.62
C ASP A 111 16.52 3.26 7.06
N TRP A 112 15.71 2.22 7.27
CA TRP A 112 15.13 1.95 8.57
C TRP A 112 16.13 1.29 9.51
N ASN A 113 16.42 1.95 10.64
CA ASN A 113 17.32 1.46 11.68
C ASN A 113 16.73 0.34 12.57
N GLY A 114 15.57 -0.22 12.23
CA GLY A 114 14.91 -1.29 12.98
C GLY A 114 14.21 -0.86 14.26
N ARG A 115 14.07 0.45 14.53
CA ARG A 115 13.42 0.97 15.74
C ARG A 115 12.11 1.66 15.42
N PHE A 116 11.21 1.64 16.39
CA PHE A 116 9.93 2.34 16.33
C PHE A 116 9.92 3.50 17.35
N LEU A 117 9.45 4.66 16.91
CA LEU A 117 9.25 5.83 17.75
C LEU A 117 7.77 6.24 17.69
N PHE A 118 7.13 6.30 18.85
CA PHE A 118 5.80 6.86 18.99
C PHE A 118 5.88 8.27 19.58
N GLN A 119 5.28 9.25 18.90
CA GLN A 119 5.14 10.60 19.42
C GLN A 119 3.73 10.73 20.03
N GLY A 120 3.69 11.01 21.34
CA GLY A 120 2.44 11.33 22.02
C GLY A 120 1.87 12.68 21.57
N GLY A 121 0.70 13.04 22.09
CA GLY A 121 0.10 14.36 21.88
C GLY A 121 0.16 15.26 23.13
N GLY A 122 -0.64 16.32 23.15
CA GLY A 122 -0.78 17.21 24.31
C GLY A 122 -2.00 18.14 24.27
N GLY A 123 -2.45 18.63 25.43
CA GLY A 123 -3.67 19.43 25.53
C GLY A 123 -4.94 18.58 25.38
N LEU A 124 -5.93 19.08 24.63
CA LEU A 124 -7.22 18.40 24.38
C LEU A 124 -7.26 17.76 22.99
N ASN A 125 -6.18 17.07 22.58
CA ASN A 125 -5.85 16.62 21.22
C ASN A 125 -7.02 16.38 20.23
N GLY A 126 -6.75 16.74 18.97
CA GLY A 126 -7.59 16.47 17.79
C GLY A 126 -6.81 16.74 16.49
N VAL A 127 -5.47 16.74 16.56
CA VAL A 127 -4.57 17.09 15.45
C VAL A 127 -3.34 16.18 15.50
N ILE A 128 -2.95 15.65 14.34
CA ILE A 128 -1.69 14.93 14.11
C ILE A 128 -0.72 15.95 13.50
N ARG A 129 0.53 16.00 13.99
CA ARG A 129 1.55 16.97 13.56
C ARG A 129 2.72 16.29 12.86
#